data_AF-A0A846ZG19-F1
#
_entry.id   AF-A0A846ZG19-F1
#
_cell.length_a   1.000
_cell.length_b   1.000
_cell.length_c   1.000
_cell.angle_alpha   90.00
_cell.angle_beta   90.00
_cell.angle_gamma   90.00
#
_symmetry.space_group_name_H-M   'P 1'
#
loop_
_entity.id
_entity.type
_entity.pdbx_description
1 polymer ?
#
loop_
_entity_poly.entity_id
_entity_poly.type
_entity_poly.pdbx_seq_one_letter_code
_entity_poly.pdbx_strand_id
1 'polypeptide(L)'
;MKKTFKKYYGYQWLAAVLLGWGLPFLGDLAGWDSLHKVVYLYLIINGVYMLYLGYAVRQRGYAPFTLLLMPLVFALVSTFWLGIVSDLYGFYLSIMYLVLSLFTFFGDTRDDPDENLIPIENGFHDLDSEESEVFQMPVEGGFKS
;
A
#
# COMPACT_ATOMS: atom_id res chain seq x y z
N MET A 1 1.35 22.10 -16.34
CA MET A 1 1.58 21.77 -14.92
C MET A 1 0.26 21.55 -14.19
N LYS A 2 -0.53 20.53 -14.55
CA LYS A 2 -1.85 20.27 -13.93
C LYS A 2 -2.21 18.77 -14.07
N LYS A 3 -2.78 18.21 -12.97
CA LYS A 3 -3.52 16.93 -12.83
C LYS A 3 -2.79 15.66 -12.33
N THR A 4 -1.93 15.72 -11.32
CA THR A 4 -1.40 14.48 -10.70
C THR A 4 -1.60 14.32 -9.19
N PHE A 5 -2.27 15.26 -8.52
CA PHE A 5 -2.58 15.14 -7.09
C PHE A 5 -4.09 15.12 -6.87
N LYS A 6 -4.73 13.95 -6.96
CA LYS A 6 -6.07 13.74 -6.35
C LYS A 6 -6.40 12.26 -6.17
N LYS A 7 -5.60 11.55 -5.37
CA LYS A 7 -6.08 10.39 -4.63
C LYS A 7 -5.65 10.58 -3.18
N TYR A 8 -6.56 11.12 -2.38
CA TYR A 8 -6.27 11.54 -1.01
C TYR A 8 -6.35 10.32 -0.10
N TYR A 9 -5.21 9.73 0.26
CA TYR A 9 -5.11 8.62 1.22
C TYR A 9 -5.29 9.06 2.68
N GLY A 10 -5.72 10.30 2.92
CA GLY A 10 -5.94 10.86 4.25
C GLY A 10 -6.91 10.05 5.10
N TYR A 11 -7.88 9.35 4.49
CA TYR A 11 -8.80 8.48 5.21
C TYR A 11 -8.12 7.26 5.83
N GLN A 12 -7.04 6.75 5.22
CA GLN A 12 -6.26 5.64 5.77
C GLN A 12 -5.43 6.10 6.97
N TRP A 13 -4.86 7.31 6.90
CA TRP A 13 -4.19 7.94 8.03
C TRP A 13 -5.16 8.26 9.17
N LEU A 14 -6.35 8.76 8.85
CA LEU A 14 -7.40 9.00 9.83
C LEU A 14 -7.84 7.70 10.50
N ALA A 15 -8.04 6.62 9.73
CA ALA A 15 -8.35 5.30 10.25
C ALA A 15 -7.21 4.78 11.14
N ALA A 16 -5.95 4.94 10.73
CA ALA A 16 -4.79 4.54 11.53
C ALA A 16 -4.73 5.30 12.86
N VAL A 17 -5.00 6.60 12.87
CA VAL A 17 -5.05 7.41 14.10
C VAL A 17 -6.22 6.98 14.98
N LEU A 18 -7.41 6.76 14.41
CA LEU A 18 -8.58 6.31 15.17
C LEU A 18 -8.39 4.91 15.76
N LEU A 19 -7.78 3.99 15.02
CA LEU A 19 -7.53 2.63 15.49
C LEU A 19 -6.34 2.55 16.45
N GLY A 20 -5.27 3.29 16.17
CA GLY A 20 -4.05 3.29 16.95
C GLY A 20 -4.15 4.08 18.25
N TRP A 21 -4.94 5.16 18.26
CA TRP A 21 -5.08 6.04 19.42
C TRP A 21 -6.51 6.08 19.98
N GLY A 22 -7.52 6.23 19.12
CA GLY A 22 -8.91 6.37 19.55
C GLY A 22 -9.46 5.15 20.28
N LEU A 23 -9.28 3.96 19.72
CA LEU A 23 -9.69 2.69 20.34
C LEU A 23 -9.08 2.43 21.72
N PRO A 24 -7.75 2.54 21.92
CA PRO A 24 -7.13 2.44 23.24
C PRO A 24 -7.80 3.31 24.30
N PHE A 25 -7.98 4.60 23.98
CA PHE A 25 -8.56 5.58 24.88
C PHE A 25 -10.01 5.23 25.26
N LEU A 26 -10.80 4.74 24.30
CA LEU A 26 -12.16 4.26 24.58
C LEU A 26 -12.17 3.00 25.45
N GLY A 27 -11.18 2.11 25.29
CA GLY A 27 -11.01 0.93 26.14
C GLY A 27 -10.73 1.30 27.60
N ASP A 28 -9.92 2.33 27.83
CA ASP A 28 -9.67 2.89 29.16
C ASP A 28 -10.96 3.44 29.78
N LEU A 29 -11.72 4.21 29.00
CA LEU A 29 -13.00 4.77 29.44
C LEU A 29 -14.03 3.67 29.77
N ALA A 30 -13.98 2.54 29.05
CA ALA A 30 -14.84 1.39 29.26
C ALA A 30 -14.37 0.45 30.39
N GLY A 31 -13.26 0.76 31.07
CA GLY A 31 -12.75 -0.03 32.20
C GLY A 31 -12.11 -1.36 31.79
N TRP A 32 -11.57 -1.47 30.58
CA TRP A 32 -10.87 -2.69 30.16
C TRP A 32 -9.59 -2.88 30.96
N ASP A 33 -9.34 -4.11 31.40
CA ASP A 33 -8.04 -4.45 31.98
C ASP A 33 -6.93 -4.42 30.92
N SER A 34 -5.70 -4.22 31.36
CA SER A 34 -4.51 -4.12 30.52
C SER A 34 -4.36 -5.32 29.59
N LEU A 35 -4.70 -6.52 30.08
CA LEU A 35 -4.64 -7.75 29.26
C LEU A 35 -5.61 -7.68 28.06
N HIS A 36 -6.82 -7.18 28.27
CA HIS A 36 -7.84 -7.06 27.22
C HIS A 36 -7.42 -6.04 26.15
N LYS A 37 -6.81 -4.92 26.56
CA LYS A 37 -6.27 -3.92 25.63
C LYS A 37 -5.15 -4.51 24.77
N VAL A 38 -4.23 -5.24 25.39
CA VAL A 38 -3.12 -5.89 24.70
C VAL A 38 -3.63 -6.92 23.70
N VAL A 39 -4.53 -7.82 24.11
CA VAL A 39 -5.02 -8.90 23.24
C VAL A 39 -5.92 -8.38 22.12
N TYR A 40 -6.98 -7.62 22.44
CA TYR A 40 -7.98 -7.27 21.44
C TYR A 40 -7.61 -6.05 20.61
N LEU A 41 -7.17 -4.95 21.24
CA LEU A 41 -6.91 -3.70 20.53
C LEU A 41 -5.53 -3.72 19.88
N TYR A 42 -4.51 -3.99 20.68
CA TYR A 42 -3.15 -3.82 20.20
C TYR A 42 -2.68 -5.01 19.38
N LEU A 43 -2.95 -6.24 19.80
CA LEU A 43 -2.43 -7.38 19.06
C LEU A 43 -3.32 -7.70 17.84
N ILE A 44 -4.62 -7.92 18.06
CA ILE A 44 -5.52 -8.35 16.99
C ILE A 44 -5.82 -7.21 16.01
N ILE A 45 -6.40 -6.10 16.47
CA ILE A 45 -6.87 -5.04 15.55
C ILE A 45 -5.70 -4.38 14.83
N ASN A 46 -4.70 -3.88 15.56
CA ASN A 46 -3.54 -3.25 14.91
C ASN A 46 -2.71 -4.28 14.13
N GLY A 47 -2.61 -5.53 14.60
CA GLY A 47 -1.89 -6.58 13.86
C GLY A 47 -2.52 -6.88 12.50
N VAL A 48 -3.85 -7.06 12.45
CA VAL A 48 -4.59 -7.27 11.20
C VAL A 48 -4.48 -6.04 10.29
N TYR A 49 -4.58 -4.83 10.85
CA TYR A 49 -4.37 -3.61 10.09
C TYR A 49 -2.97 -3.57 9.45
N MET A 50 -1.93 -3.96 10.17
CA MET A 50 -0.56 -3.94 9.66
C MET A 50 -0.30 -4.99 8.58
N LEU A 51 -0.92 -6.17 8.70
CA LEU A 51 -0.95 -7.17 7.63
C LEU A 51 -1.62 -6.61 6.37
N TYR A 52 -2.78 -5.95 6.53
CA TYR A 52 -3.46 -5.32 5.40
C TYR A 52 -2.64 -4.18 4.79
N LEU A 53 -1.98 -3.36 5.63
CA LEU A 53 -1.18 -2.23 5.18
C LEU A 53 0.00 -2.70 4.32
N GLY A 54 0.73 -3.74 4.76
CA GLY A 54 1.84 -4.29 3.97
C GLY A 54 1.40 -4.83 2.61
N TYR A 55 0.32 -5.61 2.60
CA TYR A 55 -0.32 -6.08 1.36
C TYR A 55 -0.77 -4.92 0.45
N ALA A 56 -1.44 -3.91 1.02
CA ALA A 56 -1.96 -2.79 0.25
C ALA A 56 -0.87 -1.88 -0.30
N VAL A 57 0.23 -1.69 0.43
CA VAL A 57 1.40 -0.93 -0.03
C VAL A 57 2.04 -1.63 -1.23
N ARG A 58 2.18 -2.96 -1.19
CA ARG A 58 2.68 -3.76 -2.30
C ARG A 58 1.78 -3.64 -3.53
N GLN A 59 0.52 -4.05 -3.41
CA GLN A 59 -0.43 -4.15 -4.52
C GLN A 59 -0.79 -2.82 -5.18
N ARG A 60 -0.59 -1.69 -4.49
CA ARG A 60 -0.93 -0.36 -5.00
C ARG A 60 0.29 0.49 -5.32
N GLY A 61 1.50 -0.06 -5.16
CA GLY A 61 2.75 0.65 -5.44
C GLY A 61 2.97 1.88 -4.55
N TYR A 62 2.53 1.85 -3.29
CA TYR A 62 2.80 2.96 -2.37
C TYR A 62 4.28 2.99 -1.99
N ALA A 63 4.77 4.16 -1.60
CA ALA A 63 6.14 4.30 -1.17
C ALA A 63 6.42 3.44 0.08
N PRO A 64 7.50 2.63 0.11
CA PRO A 64 7.78 1.69 1.20
C PRO A 64 7.90 2.33 2.59
N PHE A 65 8.27 3.62 2.67
CA PHE A 65 8.35 4.34 3.95
C PHE A 65 6.99 4.44 4.67
N THR A 66 5.88 4.23 3.94
CA THR A 66 4.52 4.20 4.51
C THR A 66 4.37 3.13 5.59
N LEU A 67 5.13 2.03 5.50
CA LEU A 67 5.14 0.94 6.47
C LEU A 67 5.67 1.38 7.85
N LEU A 68 6.52 2.41 7.89
CA LEU A 68 7.13 2.92 9.13
C LEU A 68 6.20 3.86 9.89
N LEU A 69 5.22 4.46 9.23
CA LEU A 69 4.48 5.57 9.82
C LEU A 69 3.59 5.09 10.96
N MET A 70 2.89 3.97 10.81
CA MET A 70 2.05 3.44 11.89
C MET A 70 2.89 2.98 13.11
N PRO A 71 3.94 2.14 12.95
CA PRO A 71 4.84 1.78 14.05
C PRO A 71 5.41 2.98 14.81
N LEU A 72 5.85 4.01 14.08
CA LEU A 72 6.40 5.23 14.67
C LEU A 72 5.34 6.04 15.40
N VAL A 73 4.16 6.24 14.80
CA VAL A 73 3.06 6.96 15.46
C VAL A 73 2.61 6.21 16.71
N PHE A 74 2.50 4.89 16.65
CA PHE A 74 2.16 4.09 17.82
C PHE A 74 3.20 4.26 18.95
N ALA A 75 4.49 4.11 18.66
CA ALA A 75 5.54 4.27 19.66
C ALA A 75 5.62 5.70 20.23
N LEU A 76 5.55 6.73 19.37
CA LEU A 76 5.68 8.11 19.81
C LEU A 76 4.43 8.63 20.54
N VAL A 77 3.24 8.31 20.02
CA VAL A 77 1.99 8.87 20.55
C VAL A 77 1.46 8.02 21.70
N SER A 78 1.30 6.71 21.50
CA SER A 78 0.66 5.85 22.51
C SER A 78 1.58 5.57 23.71
N THR A 79 2.89 5.44 23.47
CA THR A 79 3.87 5.10 24.49
C THR A 79 4.48 6.37 25.11
N PHE A 80 5.21 7.16 24.31
CA PHE A 80 5.94 8.30 24.87
C PHE A 80 5.07 9.48 25.29
N TRP A 81 4.12 9.90 24.45
CA TRP A 81 3.36 11.13 24.73
C TRP A 81 2.24 10.87 25.73
N LEU A 82 1.46 9.82 25.51
CA LEU A 82 0.22 9.60 26.25
C LEU A 82 0.33 8.55 27.35
N GLY A 83 1.39 7.75 27.38
CA GLY A 83 1.60 6.73 28.41
C GLY A 83 0.47 5.69 28.49
N ILE A 84 -0.22 5.43 27.38
CA ILE A 84 -1.37 4.50 27.32
C ILE A 84 -0.90 3.06 27.54
N VAL A 85 0.34 2.77 27.15
CA VAL A 85 0.98 1.46 27.27
C VAL A 85 2.35 1.64 27.91
N SER A 86 2.77 0.67 28.73
CA SER A 86 4.13 0.62 29.27
C SER A 86 5.18 0.64 28.16
N ASP A 87 6.29 1.34 28.40
CA ASP A 87 7.40 1.53 27.44
C ASP A 87 7.82 0.24 26.74
N LEU A 88 8.11 -0.81 27.51
CA LEU A 88 8.53 -2.10 26.98
C LEU A 88 7.48 -2.68 26.00
N TYR A 89 6.22 -2.71 26.42
CA TYR A 89 5.13 -3.23 25.59
C TYR A 89 4.90 -2.39 24.34
N GLY A 90 4.96 -1.07 24.46
CA GLY A 90 4.81 -0.13 23.35
C GLY A 90 5.87 -0.36 22.27
N PHE A 91 7.14 -0.48 22.66
CA PHE A 91 8.24 -0.78 21.74
C PHE A 91 8.12 -2.16 21.09
N TYR A 92 7.81 -3.21 21.87
CA TYR A 92 7.65 -4.55 21.31
C TYR A 92 6.51 -4.63 20.30
N LEU A 93 5.36 -4.01 20.61
CA LEU A 93 4.23 -3.95 19.69
C LEU A 93 4.57 -3.16 18.42
N SER A 94 5.26 -2.02 18.54
CA SER A 94 5.70 -1.23 17.39
C SER A 94 6.61 -2.02 16.45
N ILE A 95 7.59 -2.75 16.99
CA ILE A 95 8.48 -3.61 16.19
C ILE A 95 7.69 -4.75 15.55
N MET A 96 6.78 -5.39 16.31
CA MET A 96 5.91 -6.45 15.79
C MET A 96 5.06 -5.94 14.61
N TYR A 97 4.47 -4.75 14.71
CA TYR A 97 3.71 -4.13 13.63
C TYR A 97 4.53 -3.95 12.37
N LEU A 98 5.77 -3.46 12.52
CA LEU A 98 6.68 -3.34 11.38
C LEU A 98 6.92 -4.71 10.73
N VAL A 99 7.24 -5.74 11.53
CA VAL A 99 7.46 -7.11 11.04
C VAL A 99 6.24 -7.65 10.30
N LEU A 100 5.03 -7.49 10.84
CA LEU A 100 3.79 -7.95 10.19
C LEU A 100 3.55 -7.29 8.83
N SER A 101 3.81 -5.98 8.74
CA SER A 101 3.68 -5.28 7.47
C SER A 101 4.76 -5.66 6.46
N LEU A 102 6.00 -5.93 6.92
CA LEU A 102 7.06 -6.42 6.04
C LEU A 102 6.77 -7.84 5.54
N PHE A 103 6.19 -8.69 6.39
CA PHE A 103 5.82 -10.06 6.02
C PHE A 103 4.84 -10.08 4.84
N THR A 104 3.85 -9.19 4.84
CA THR A 104 2.85 -9.08 3.76
C THR A 104 3.34 -8.25 2.58
N PHE A 105 4.23 -7.29 2.81
CA PHE A 105 4.88 -6.52 1.75
C PHE A 105 5.83 -7.37 0.91
N PHE A 106 6.61 -8.26 1.53
CA PHE A 106 7.52 -9.20 0.85
C PHE A 106 6.89 -10.56 0.52
N GLY A 107 5.58 -10.72 0.76
CA GLY A 107 4.88 -11.96 0.42
C GLY A 107 4.90 -12.23 -1.09
N ASP A 108 4.51 -13.45 -1.49
CA ASP A 108 4.49 -13.93 -2.89
C ASP A 108 3.82 -12.91 -3.84
N THR A 109 4.49 -12.62 -4.96
CA THR A 109 4.17 -11.56 -5.94
C THR A 109 3.37 -12.08 -7.15
N ARG A 110 3.10 -13.38 -7.21
CA ARG A 110 2.37 -14.02 -8.32
C ARG A 110 0.97 -13.47 -8.59
N ASP A 111 0.38 -12.78 -7.62
CA ASP A 111 -0.93 -12.10 -7.73
C ASP A 111 -0.80 -10.58 -7.95
N ASP A 112 0.41 -10.05 -8.19
CA ASP A 112 0.58 -8.62 -8.47
C ASP A 112 0.14 -8.31 -9.92
N PRO A 113 -0.78 -7.34 -10.13
CA PRO A 113 -1.32 -7.01 -11.45
C PRO A 113 -0.24 -6.51 -12.44
N ASP A 114 0.89 -6.05 -11.92
CA ASP A 114 2.03 -5.57 -12.70
C ASP A 114 2.86 -6.70 -13.32
N GLU A 115 2.85 -7.91 -12.76
CA GLU A 115 3.48 -9.10 -13.38
C GLU A 115 2.70 -9.59 -14.61
N ASN A 116 1.41 -9.23 -14.73
CA ASN A 116 0.58 -9.52 -15.90
C ASN A 116 0.64 -8.43 -16.98
N LEU A 117 1.45 -7.38 -16.79
CA LEU A 117 1.70 -6.40 -17.84
C LEU A 117 2.67 -7.01 -18.85
N ILE A 118 2.18 -7.26 -20.06
CA ILE A 118 3.00 -7.69 -21.20
C ILE A 118 4.13 -6.67 -21.35
N PRO A 119 5.41 -7.07 -21.32
CA PRO A 119 6.51 -6.16 -21.59
C PRO A 119 6.31 -5.57 -22.99
N ILE A 120 6.12 -4.24 -23.08
CA ILE A 120 6.12 -3.54 -24.37
C ILE A 120 7.59 -3.42 -24.79
N GLU A 121 8.15 -4.51 -25.30
CA GLU A 121 9.57 -4.59 -25.66
C GLU A 121 9.94 -3.71 -26.87
N ASN A 122 8.96 -3.13 -27.57
CA ASN A 122 9.16 -2.41 -28.84
C ASN A 122 8.68 -0.95 -28.89
N GLY A 123 8.34 -0.33 -27.75
CA GLY A 123 7.89 1.08 -27.73
C GLY A 123 6.57 1.32 -28.46
N PHE A 124 6.00 2.52 -28.27
CA PHE A 124 4.78 2.94 -28.98
C PHE A 124 5.11 3.19 -30.45
N HIS A 125 5.01 2.16 -31.28
CA HIS A 125 4.80 2.34 -32.72
C HIS A 125 3.29 2.35 -33.01
N ASP A 126 2.90 3.25 -33.90
CA ASP A 126 1.53 3.50 -34.40
C ASP A 126 0.57 4.32 -33.53
N LEU A 127 0.94 5.58 -33.28
CA LEU A 127 -0.06 6.65 -33.23
C LEU A 127 0.25 7.81 -34.20
N ASP A 128 1.03 7.57 -35.27
CA ASP A 128 1.26 8.53 -36.37
C ASP A 128 1.35 7.81 -37.72
N SER A 129 0.32 7.04 -38.08
CA SER A 129 0.14 6.56 -39.46
C SER A 129 -1.32 6.68 -39.89
N GLU A 130 -1.84 7.90 -39.85
CA GLU A 130 -2.84 8.30 -40.85
C GLU A 130 -2.12 8.43 -42.20
N GLU A 131 -2.75 7.89 -43.25
CA GLU A 131 -2.37 7.96 -44.67
C GLU A 131 -1.21 7.05 -45.14
N SER A 132 -1.58 5.84 -45.54
CA SER A 132 -1.48 5.50 -46.97
C SER A 132 -2.26 4.22 -47.24
N GLU A 133 -3.46 4.40 -47.81
CA GLU A 133 -4.13 3.33 -48.53
C GLU A 133 -3.15 2.77 -49.57
N VAL A 134 -2.86 1.47 -49.47
CA VAL A 134 -2.03 0.77 -50.45
C VAL A 134 -2.77 0.74 -51.77
N PHE A 135 -2.42 1.70 -52.63
CA PHE A 135 -2.89 1.81 -54.00
C PHE A 135 -2.42 0.55 -54.77
N GLN A 136 -3.37 -0.33 -55.12
CA GLN A 136 -3.11 -1.51 -55.92
C GLN A 136 -2.69 -1.07 -57.33
N MET A 137 -1.43 -1.33 -57.71
CA MET A 137 -0.98 -1.15 -59.09
C MET A 137 -1.23 -2.43 -59.89
N PRO A 138 -1.92 -2.39 -61.04
CA PRO A 138 -2.08 -3.54 -61.92
C PRO A 138 -0.78 -3.81 -62.67
N VAL A 139 -0.29 -5.05 -62.62
CA VAL A 139 0.87 -5.48 -63.41
C VAL A 139 0.39 -5.85 -64.82
N GLU A 140 0.42 -4.87 -65.73
CA GLU A 140 0.35 -5.10 -67.18
C GLU A 140 1.50 -4.35 -67.87
N GLY A 141 2.40 -5.09 -68.54
CA GLY A 141 3.47 -4.49 -69.34
C GLY A 141 4.65 -5.42 -69.53
N GLY A 142 4.57 -6.29 -70.54
CA GLY A 142 5.53 -7.36 -70.81
C GLY A 142 6.92 -6.91 -71.26
N PHE A 143 7.90 -7.75 -70.93
CA PHE A 143 9.19 -7.80 -71.63
C PHE A 143 9.04 -8.63 -72.91
N LYS A 144 9.16 -8.00 -74.07
CA LYS A 144 9.54 -8.67 -75.33
C LYS A 144 11.04 -8.47 -75.55
N SER A 145 11.75 -9.56 -75.83
CA SER A 145 13.00 -9.52 -76.61
C SER A 145 12.71 -9.09 -78.04
#